data_AF-A0A4Q2A2P1-F1
#
_entry.id   AF-A0A4Q2A2P1-F1
#
_cell.length_a   1.000
_cell.length_b   1.000
_cell.length_c   1.000
_cell.angle_alpha   90.00
_cell.angle_beta   90.00
_cell.angle_gamma   90.00
#
_symmetry.space_group_name_H-M   'P 1'
#
loop_
_entity.id
_entity.type
_entity.pdbx_description
1 polymer ?
#
loop_
_entity_poly.entity_id
_entity_poly.type
_entity_poly.pdbx_seq_one_letter_code
_entity_poly.pdbx_strand_id
1 'polypeptide(L)'
;MLNLVMILTKIPVPIDAYDDANLSGILEMLAHRIELEPFNLFATVVFILAILHSFSTSWFNKKAEHYHHLFEEKKIKGLVDPMATSMMAGLLHFCGEIEAVFGIWTIVLGIGTTFYYDWHTFVEYVSSARYVEPLLIIVIMTMASSRPILKLFELILWRVVKLFGGSLEAWWFTILTLGPLLGSFITEPAAMVVTAMLLSEKFFVLNPSKKIKYGMLSLLLVNISIGGTLSNFASPPILMVAGAWDWSNAFMLLNFGWKAILAITLNNVFFFFLFKKELLGLKTSFETNQYQKYIQRKFISKKKLETIFDSEEHKIDESLGFTDRFLQVSADIKEKIKSEAMDVLSDEELIRYNISHTLDQRFENIKLDEMKRTIPGLLPNEQRPLYRDPNWNSRDDKVPYWIMAMHIFFMLCTLETHTNPFSLSLDFSFISDFSKCLHFIRTGWI
;
A
#
# COMPACT_ATOMS: atom_id res chain seq x y z
N MET A 1 44.33 21.84 -17.20
CA MET A 1 43.44 22.61 -16.30
C MET A 1 42.03 22.76 -16.85
N LEU A 2 41.80 23.28 -18.07
CA LEU A 2 40.43 23.46 -18.60
C LEU A 2 39.61 22.14 -18.69
N ASN A 3 40.22 21.02 -19.11
CA ASN A 3 39.52 19.73 -19.15
C ASN A 3 39.19 19.16 -17.77
N LEU A 4 40.02 19.42 -16.75
CA LEU A 4 39.75 18.96 -15.38
C LEU A 4 38.56 19.74 -14.76
N VAL A 5 38.50 21.05 -15.02
CA VAL A 5 37.40 21.92 -14.58
C VAL A 5 36.10 21.59 -15.32
N MET A 6 36.14 21.25 -16.62
CA MET A 6 34.94 20.80 -17.35
C MET A 6 34.41 19.44 -16.89
N ILE A 7 35.29 18.49 -16.54
CA ILE A 7 34.88 17.15 -16.06
C ILE A 7 34.15 17.25 -14.71
N LEU A 8 34.48 18.25 -13.88
CA LEU A 8 33.82 18.55 -12.60
C LEU A 8 32.45 19.26 -12.73
N THR A 9 31.98 19.57 -13.95
CA THR A 9 30.66 20.21 -14.15
C THR A 9 29.52 19.21 -14.43
N LYS A 10 29.85 17.93 -14.68
CA LYS A 10 28.84 16.91 -14.97
C LYS A 10 28.50 16.15 -13.69
N ILE A 11 27.24 16.22 -13.27
CA ILE A 11 26.74 15.54 -12.07
C ILE A 11 25.87 14.33 -12.48
N PRO A 12 26.08 13.16 -11.87
CA PRO A 12 27.22 12.81 -11.02
C PRO A 12 28.53 12.74 -11.84
N VAL A 13 29.65 13.00 -11.18
CA VAL A 13 30.97 12.86 -11.79
C VAL A 13 31.12 11.40 -12.26
N PRO A 14 31.46 11.15 -13.53
CA PRO A 14 31.61 9.80 -14.06
C PRO A 14 32.65 8.99 -13.27
N ILE A 15 32.42 7.69 -13.07
CA ILE A 15 33.31 6.83 -12.29
C ILE A 15 34.76 6.87 -12.82
N ASP A 16 34.92 6.83 -14.14
CA ASP A 16 36.24 6.85 -14.80
C ASP A 16 37.01 8.15 -14.57
N ALA A 17 36.33 9.24 -14.20
CA ALA A 17 36.96 10.54 -13.96
C ALA A 17 37.68 10.63 -12.61
N TYR A 18 37.45 9.69 -11.68
CA TYR A 18 38.10 9.69 -10.37
C TYR A 18 39.52 9.12 -10.39
N ASP A 19 39.91 8.42 -11.47
CA ASP A 19 41.24 7.81 -11.65
C ASP A 19 41.73 6.99 -10.43
N ASP A 20 40.82 6.24 -9.82
CA ASP A 20 41.05 5.52 -8.57
C ASP A 20 41.27 4.01 -8.74
N ALA A 21 41.47 3.56 -9.99
CA ALA A 21 41.68 2.16 -10.34
C ALA A 21 42.94 1.53 -9.70
N ASN A 22 43.89 2.37 -9.27
CA ASN A 22 45.13 1.95 -8.61
C ASN A 22 45.00 1.81 -7.09
N LEU A 23 43.89 2.28 -6.50
CA LEU A 23 43.62 2.17 -5.06
C LEU A 23 42.99 0.82 -4.74
N SER A 24 43.47 0.16 -3.68
CA SER A 24 43.00 -1.19 -3.32
C SER A 24 41.99 -1.20 -2.16
N GLY A 25 41.97 -0.14 -1.34
CA GLY A 25 41.06 -0.02 -0.21
C GLY A 25 39.78 0.76 -0.54
N ILE A 26 38.61 0.20 -0.23
CA ILE A 26 37.31 0.89 -0.41
C ILE A 26 37.30 2.24 0.34
N LEU A 27 37.82 2.28 1.57
CA LEU A 27 37.89 3.53 2.36
C LEU A 27 38.82 4.57 1.74
N GLU A 28 39.92 4.13 1.13
CA GLU A 28 40.89 4.98 0.46
C GLU A 28 40.28 5.56 -0.82
N MET A 29 39.58 4.74 -1.61
CA MET A 29 38.81 5.19 -2.77
C MET A 29 37.73 6.20 -2.38
N LEU A 30 36.97 5.94 -1.31
CA LEU A 30 35.94 6.87 -0.84
C LEU A 30 36.54 8.20 -0.36
N ALA A 31 37.64 8.16 0.39
CA ALA A 31 38.33 9.38 0.83
C ALA A 31 38.82 10.21 -0.37
N HIS A 32 39.49 9.57 -1.34
CA HIS A 32 39.94 10.19 -2.58
C HIS A 32 38.78 10.81 -3.39
N ARG A 33 37.67 10.10 -3.53
CA ARG A 33 36.46 10.62 -4.21
C ARG A 33 35.81 11.80 -3.49
N ILE A 34 35.93 11.88 -2.16
CA ILE A 34 35.43 13.01 -1.36
C ILE A 34 36.38 14.20 -1.47
N GLU A 35 37.69 13.97 -1.55
CA GLU A 35 38.66 15.05 -1.78
C GLU A 35 38.46 15.69 -3.17
N LEU A 36 38.17 14.88 -4.18
CA LEU A 36 37.90 15.36 -5.53
C LEU A 36 36.51 16.02 -5.67
N GLU A 37 35.48 15.44 -5.04
CA GLU A 37 34.12 15.96 -5.07
C GLU A 37 33.48 15.93 -3.67
N PRO A 38 33.63 17.01 -2.87
CA PRO A 38 33.12 17.06 -1.50
C PRO A 38 31.62 16.84 -1.37
N PHE A 39 30.85 17.13 -2.43
CA PHE A 39 29.41 16.88 -2.46
C PHE A 39 29.06 15.38 -2.28
N ASN A 40 29.94 14.46 -2.66
CA ASN A 40 29.75 13.03 -2.43
C ASN A 40 29.57 12.68 -0.95
N LEU A 41 30.28 13.38 -0.04
CA LEU A 41 30.11 13.16 1.39
C LEU A 41 28.72 13.58 1.84
N PHE A 42 28.24 14.74 1.38
CA PHE A 42 26.88 15.20 1.67
C PHE A 42 25.84 14.21 1.16
N ALA A 43 25.94 13.77 -0.10
CA ALA A 43 25.04 12.79 -0.68
C ALA A 43 25.06 11.45 0.08
N THR A 44 26.24 11.00 0.51
CA THR A 44 26.41 9.78 1.32
C THR A 44 25.74 9.91 2.69
N VAL A 45 25.91 11.04 3.37
CA VAL A 45 25.26 11.30 4.66
C VAL A 45 23.74 11.34 4.51
N VAL A 46 23.23 12.04 3.49
CA VAL A 46 21.79 12.08 3.17
C VAL A 46 21.25 10.66 2.94
N PHE A 47 21.97 9.84 2.17
CA PHE A 47 21.58 8.45 1.91
C PHE A 47 21.57 7.59 3.19
N ILE A 48 22.59 7.70 4.04
CA ILE A 48 22.65 6.98 5.32
C ILE A 48 21.49 7.40 6.23
N LEU A 49 21.21 8.70 6.32
CA LEU A 49 20.09 9.20 7.13
C LEU A 49 18.74 8.75 6.55
N ALA A 50 18.60 8.63 5.23
CA ALA A 50 17.42 8.05 4.60
C ALA A 50 17.21 6.58 4.98
N ILE A 51 18.28 5.79 5.01
CA ILE A 51 18.23 4.39 5.47
C ILE A 51 17.82 4.32 6.95
N LEU A 52 18.47 5.11 7.82
CA LEU A 52 18.16 5.13 9.25
C LEU A 52 16.71 5.58 9.51
N HIS A 53 16.22 6.57 8.76
CA HIS A 53 14.82 7.00 8.82
C HIS A 53 13.88 5.88 8.36
N SER A 54 14.19 5.18 7.27
CA SER A 54 13.39 4.07 6.74
C SER A 54 13.21 2.95 7.78
N PHE A 55 14.27 2.59 8.51
CA PHE A 55 14.21 1.61 9.60
C PHE A 55 13.50 2.13 10.86
N SER A 56 13.32 3.45 10.99
CA SER A 56 12.66 4.10 12.13
C SER A 56 11.17 4.36 11.90
N THR A 57 10.63 4.10 10.71
CA THR A 57 9.21 4.30 10.34
C THR A 57 8.22 3.67 11.33
N SER A 58 8.48 2.45 11.79
CA SER A 58 7.64 1.78 12.81
C SER A 58 7.58 2.54 14.13
N TRP A 59 8.65 3.23 14.52
CA TRP A 59 8.67 4.06 15.72
C TRP A 59 7.84 5.34 15.55
N PHE A 60 7.92 5.97 14.38
CA PHE A 60 7.11 7.14 14.03
C PHE A 60 5.62 6.80 14.04
N ASN A 61 5.22 5.68 13.42
CA ASN A 61 3.83 5.22 13.39
C ASN A 61 3.27 4.97 14.80
N LYS A 62 4.03 4.32 15.68
CA LYS A 62 3.62 4.10 17.09
C LYS A 62 3.44 5.42 17.83
N LYS A 63 4.31 6.40 17.61
CA LYS A 63 4.16 7.72 18.21
C LYS A 63 2.97 8.47 17.64
N ALA A 64 2.73 8.39 16.33
CA ALA A 64 1.59 9.00 15.67
C ALA A 64 0.27 8.49 16.29
N GLU A 65 0.14 7.17 16.47
CA GLU A 65 -1.00 6.54 17.12
C GLU A 65 -1.17 7.01 18.57
N HIS A 66 -0.08 7.08 19.34
CA HIS A 66 -0.12 7.60 20.71
C HIS A 66 -0.64 9.05 20.78
N TYR A 67 -0.13 9.95 19.93
CA TYR A 67 -0.61 11.34 19.88
C TYR A 67 -2.03 11.47 19.32
N HIS A 68 -2.45 10.55 18.45
CA HIS A 68 -3.82 10.47 17.98
C HIS A 68 -4.78 10.13 19.12
N HIS A 69 -4.47 9.09 19.91
CA HIS A 69 -5.27 8.73 21.09
C HIS A 69 -5.38 9.87 22.11
N LEU A 70 -4.27 10.53 22.44
CA LEU A 70 -4.29 11.69 23.34
C LEU A 70 -5.15 12.84 22.81
N PHE A 71 -5.25 13.00 21.49
CA PHE A 71 -6.07 14.03 20.88
C PHE A 71 -7.56 13.65 20.86
N GLU A 72 -7.87 12.39 20.58
CA GLU A 72 -9.24 11.87 20.67
C GLU A 72 -9.79 11.95 22.11
N GLU A 73 -8.96 11.70 23.13
CA GLU A 73 -9.36 11.94 24.52
C GLU A 73 -9.71 13.41 24.81
N LYS A 74 -9.00 14.36 24.19
CA LYS A 74 -9.31 15.79 24.34
C LYS A 74 -10.62 16.17 23.66
N LYS A 75 -10.98 15.52 22.54
CA LYS A 75 -12.28 15.69 21.88
C LYS A 75 -13.41 15.18 22.75
N ILE A 76 -13.27 13.97 23.31
CA ILE A 76 -14.28 13.37 24.20
C ILE A 76 -14.52 14.26 25.44
N LYS A 77 -13.47 14.91 25.94
CA LYS A 77 -13.54 15.84 27.08
C LYS A 77 -14.05 17.24 26.71
N GLY A 78 -14.37 17.51 25.44
CA GLY A 78 -14.86 18.83 24.97
C GLY A 78 -13.82 19.95 25.01
N LEU A 79 -12.52 19.61 25.13
CA LEU A 79 -11.43 20.60 25.21
C LEU A 79 -11.01 21.13 23.83
N VAL A 80 -11.40 20.43 22.76
CA VAL A 80 -11.06 20.73 21.37
C VAL A 80 -12.28 20.43 20.51
N ASP A 81 -12.41 21.16 19.39
CA ASP A 81 -13.44 20.92 18.39
C ASP A 81 -13.47 19.43 17.96
N PRO A 82 -14.63 18.76 17.95
CA PRO A 82 -14.76 17.36 17.54
C PRO A 82 -14.24 17.06 16.13
N MET A 83 -14.30 18.04 15.23
CA MET A 83 -13.84 17.96 13.84
C MET A 83 -12.36 18.32 13.68
N ALA A 84 -11.69 18.81 14.72
CA ALA A 84 -10.27 19.10 14.65
C ALA A 84 -9.44 17.83 14.43
N THR A 85 -8.25 18.00 13.87
CA THR A 85 -7.28 16.92 13.66
C THR A 85 -5.96 17.25 14.35
N SER A 86 -5.28 16.24 14.90
CA SER A 86 -3.96 16.42 15.50
C SER A 86 -2.90 16.60 14.43
N MET A 87 -2.37 17.83 14.28
CA MET A 87 -1.28 18.12 13.34
C MET A 87 -0.02 17.31 13.66
N MET A 88 0.32 17.16 14.94
CA MET A 88 1.48 16.37 15.36
C MET A 88 1.31 14.88 15.03
N ALA A 89 0.12 14.32 15.24
CA ALA A 89 -0.14 12.93 14.84
C ALA A 89 -0.04 12.77 13.32
N GLY A 90 -0.58 13.72 12.55
CA GLY A 90 -0.46 13.75 11.08
C GLY A 90 0.99 13.84 10.60
N LEU A 91 1.81 14.71 11.18
CA LEU A 91 3.22 14.85 10.84
C LEU A 91 4.02 13.58 11.16
N LEU A 92 3.80 12.99 12.35
CA LEU A 92 4.47 11.74 12.73
C LEU A 92 4.03 10.57 11.87
N HIS A 93 2.76 10.50 11.50
CA HIS A 93 2.25 9.49 10.57
C HIS A 93 2.90 9.67 9.20
N PHE A 94 2.98 10.90 8.69
CA PHE A 94 3.66 11.19 7.44
C PHE A 94 5.13 10.77 7.46
N CYS A 95 5.89 11.08 8.53
CA CYS A 95 7.26 10.59 8.70
C CYS A 95 7.36 9.07 8.90
N GLY A 96 6.25 8.40 9.21
CA GLY A 96 6.18 6.95 9.38
C GLY A 96 5.86 6.19 8.09
N GLU A 97 5.53 6.88 7.00
CA GLU A 97 5.32 6.28 5.68
C GLU A 97 6.65 6.16 4.92
N ILE A 98 6.96 4.98 4.41
CA ILE A 98 8.23 4.69 3.75
C ILE A 98 8.38 5.54 2.47
N GLU A 99 7.29 5.75 1.73
CA GLU A 99 7.24 6.57 0.53
C GLU A 99 7.56 8.04 0.84
N ALA A 100 7.05 8.55 1.97
CA ALA A 100 7.34 9.91 2.42
C ALA A 100 8.82 10.06 2.82
N VAL A 101 9.43 9.04 3.43
CA VAL A 101 10.87 9.06 3.75
C VAL A 101 11.69 9.30 2.49
N PHE A 102 11.45 8.55 1.41
CA PHE A 102 12.16 8.76 0.13
C PHE A 102 11.93 10.18 -0.43
N GLY A 103 10.69 10.68 -0.40
CA GLY A 103 10.37 12.02 -0.85
C GLY A 103 11.09 13.12 -0.06
N ILE A 104 11.07 13.05 1.28
CA ILE A 104 11.72 14.01 2.17
C ILE A 104 13.23 14.07 1.87
N TRP A 105 13.90 12.93 1.80
CA TRP A 105 15.36 12.92 1.58
C TRP A 105 15.74 13.28 0.16
N THR A 106 14.88 13.01 -0.83
CA THR A 106 15.06 13.51 -2.20
C THR A 106 14.99 15.04 -2.24
N ILE A 107 14.06 15.65 -1.50
CA ILE A 107 13.98 17.12 -1.36
C ILE A 107 15.25 17.66 -0.70
N VAL A 108 15.71 17.04 0.39
CA VAL A 108 16.97 17.45 1.07
C VAL A 108 18.16 17.36 0.12
N LEU A 109 18.27 16.28 -0.67
CA LEU A 109 19.32 16.12 -1.67
C LEU A 109 19.23 17.19 -2.77
N GLY A 110 18.02 17.48 -3.26
CA GLY A 110 17.79 18.51 -4.28
C GLY A 110 18.11 19.92 -3.78
N ILE A 111 17.74 20.23 -2.54
CA ILE A 111 18.11 21.48 -1.86
C ILE A 111 19.64 21.58 -1.76
N GLY A 112 20.31 20.52 -1.29
CA GLY A 112 21.77 20.49 -1.20
C GLY A 112 22.45 20.66 -2.56
N THR A 113 21.93 20.01 -3.60
CA THR A 113 22.43 20.13 -4.98
C THR A 113 22.29 21.57 -5.49
N THR A 114 21.12 22.19 -5.26
CA THR A 114 20.82 23.57 -5.67
C THR A 114 21.72 24.58 -4.96
N PHE A 115 22.02 24.37 -3.69
CA PHE A 115 22.91 25.27 -2.92
C PHE A 115 24.39 25.07 -3.24
N TYR A 116 24.83 23.84 -3.52
CA TYR A 116 26.24 23.54 -3.79
C TYR A 116 26.65 23.86 -5.22
N TYR A 117 25.81 23.54 -6.21
CA TYR A 117 26.03 23.84 -7.62
C TYR A 117 25.18 25.03 -8.04
N ASP A 118 23.92 24.80 -8.42
CA ASP A 118 22.91 25.80 -8.75
C ASP A 118 21.60 25.10 -9.17
N TRP A 119 20.52 25.88 -9.36
CA TRP A 119 19.21 25.36 -9.78
C TRP A 119 19.22 24.77 -11.19
N HIS A 120 19.95 25.37 -12.14
CA HIS A 120 19.98 24.89 -13.51
C HIS A 120 20.63 23.50 -13.58
N THR A 121 21.76 23.31 -12.91
CA THR A 121 22.44 22.01 -12.83
C THR A 121 21.55 20.94 -12.18
N PHE A 122 20.81 21.29 -11.12
CA PHE A 122 19.83 20.37 -10.52
C PHE A 122 18.73 19.96 -11.51
N VAL A 123 18.15 20.92 -12.24
CA VAL A 123 17.12 20.65 -13.25
C VAL A 123 17.67 19.80 -14.40
N GLU A 124 18.89 20.06 -14.86
CA GLU A 124 19.55 19.29 -15.91
C GLU A 124 19.80 17.83 -15.47
N TYR A 125 20.26 17.62 -14.23
CA TYR A 125 20.42 16.28 -13.66
C TYR A 125 19.09 15.53 -13.61
N VAL A 126 18.05 16.15 -13.05
CA VAL A 126 16.70 15.54 -12.97
C VAL A 126 16.15 15.26 -14.38
N SER A 127 16.40 16.12 -15.36
CA SER A 127 15.89 15.96 -16.72
C SER A 127 16.63 14.88 -17.52
N SER A 128 17.90 14.63 -17.20
CA SER A 128 18.74 13.63 -17.89
C SER A 128 18.64 12.22 -17.29
N ALA A 129 18.10 12.09 -16.07
CA ALA A 129 17.91 10.81 -15.41
C ALA A 129 16.90 9.91 -16.15
N ARG A 130 17.17 8.60 -16.15
CA ARG A 130 16.26 7.60 -16.72
C ARG A 130 15.33 7.08 -15.62
N TYR A 131 14.03 7.33 -15.81
CA TYR A 131 12.98 6.93 -14.86
C TYR A 131 12.21 5.69 -15.30
N VAL A 132 12.57 5.07 -16.43
CA VAL A 132 11.82 3.97 -17.01
C VAL A 132 11.79 2.77 -16.06
N GLU A 133 12.93 2.37 -15.51
CA GLU A 133 13.06 1.21 -14.63
C GLU A 133 12.37 1.44 -13.27
N PRO A 134 12.57 2.56 -12.55
CA PRO A 134 11.83 2.86 -11.33
C PRO A 134 10.31 2.92 -11.54
N LEU A 135 9.87 3.53 -12.64
CA LEU A 135 8.45 3.69 -12.93
C LEU A 135 7.80 2.35 -13.32
N LEU A 136 8.51 1.49 -14.06
CA LEU A 136 8.12 0.10 -14.32
C LEU A 136 7.90 -0.67 -13.02
N ILE A 137 8.82 -0.56 -12.05
CA ILE A 137 8.69 -1.22 -10.74
C ILE A 137 7.43 -0.74 -10.02
N ILE A 138 7.18 0.57 -9.97
CA ILE A 138 5.98 1.14 -9.32
C ILE A 138 4.69 0.61 -9.98
N VAL A 139 4.63 0.63 -11.32
CA VAL A 139 3.45 0.18 -12.07
C VAL A 139 3.21 -1.32 -11.82
N ILE A 140 4.23 -2.17 -11.93
CA ILE A 140 4.09 -3.61 -11.69
C ILE A 140 3.72 -3.90 -10.24
N MET A 141 4.33 -3.26 -9.25
CA MET A 141 3.98 -3.45 -7.82
C MET A 141 2.54 -3.04 -7.54
N THR A 142 2.07 -1.96 -8.15
CA THR A 142 0.68 -1.48 -8.02
C THR A 142 -0.29 -2.48 -8.65
N MET A 143 0.01 -3.00 -9.85
CA MET A 143 -0.82 -4.02 -10.50
C MET A 143 -0.83 -5.33 -9.72
N ALA A 144 0.34 -5.78 -9.24
CA ALA A 144 0.48 -7.03 -8.52
C ALA A 144 -0.19 -7.02 -7.14
N SER A 145 -0.22 -5.86 -6.46
CA SER A 145 -0.95 -5.68 -5.19
C SER A 145 -2.46 -5.55 -5.38
N SER A 146 -2.97 -5.56 -6.62
CA SER A 146 -4.40 -5.54 -6.88
C SER A 146 -5.09 -6.83 -6.40
N ARG A 147 -6.32 -6.69 -5.89
CA ARG A 147 -7.15 -7.81 -5.40
C ARG A 147 -7.34 -8.93 -6.44
N PRO A 148 -7.57 -8.65 -7.74
CA PRO A 148 -7.70 -9.71 -8.75
C PRO A 148 -6.44 -10.57 -8.89
N ILE A 149 -5.25 -9.97 -8.87
CA ILE A 149 -3.98 -10.70 -8.93
C ILE A 149 -3.77 -11.50 -7.64
N LEU A 150 -3.97 -10.90 -6.47
CA LEU A 150 -3.88 -11.61 -5.18
C LEU A 150 -4.81 -12.84 -5.13
N LYS A 151 -6.05 -12.71 -5.59
CA LYS A 151 -7.02 -13.81 -5.60
C LYS A 151 -6.71 -14.87 -6.65
N LEU A 152 -6.15 -14.49 -7.80
CA LEU A 152 -5.64 -15.44 -8.78
C LEU A 152 -4.51 -16.30 -8.17
N PHE A 153 -3.54 -15.66 -7.51
CA PHE A 153 -2.45 -16.35 -6.83
C PHE A 153 -2.94 -17.27 -5.72
N GLU A 154 -3.86 -16.78 -4.87
CA GLU A 154 -4.50 -17.61 -3.84
C GLU A 154 -5.18 -18.84 -4.48
N LEU A 155 -5.85 -18.67 -5.62
CA LEU A 155 -6.52 -19.75 -6.32
C LEU A 155 -5.54 -20.78 -6.92
N ILE A 156 -4.43 -20.34 -7.50
CA ILE A 156 -3.36 -21.22 -8.00
C ILE A 156 -2.78 -22.04 -6.84
N LEU A 157 -2.39 -21.38 -5.76
CA LEU A 157 -1.84 -22.03 -4.57
C LEU A 157 -2.86 -22.98 -3.95
N TRP A 158 -4.13 -22.58 -3.83
CA TRP A 158 -5.20 -23.41 -3.30
C TRP A 158 -5.40 -24.70 -4.11
N ARG A 159 -5.33 -24.62 -5.45
CA ARG A 159 -5.41 -25.81 -6.31
C ARG A 159 -4.27 -26.78 -6.03
N VAL A 160 -3.04 -26.27 -5.94
CA VAL A 160 -1.86 -27.09 -5.64
C VAL A 160 -1.95 -27.70 -4.25
N VAL A 161 -2.30 -26.91 -3.24
CA VAL A 161 -2.49 -27.40 -1.86
C VAL A 161 -3.57 -28.47 -1.77
N LYS A 162 -4.65 -28.36 -2.55
CA LYS A 162 -5.71 -29.38 -2.59
C LYS A 162 -5.20 -30.72 -3.14
N LEU A 163 -4.25 -30.71 -4.08
CA LEU A 163 -3.60 -31.94 -4.56
C LEU A 163 -2.82 -32.65 -3.43
N PHE A 164 -2.30 -31.88 -2.47
CA PHE A 164 -1.58 -32.38 -1.29
C PHE A 164 -2.46 -32.54 -0.04
N GLY A 165 -3.78 -32.68 -0.20
CA GLY A 165 -4.69 -32.99 0.90
C GLY A 165 -5.12 -31.80 1.76
N GLY A 166 -4.72 -30.57 1.43
CA GLY A 166 -5.23 -29.36 2.09
C GLY A 166 -4.72 -29.11 3.51
N SER A 167 -3.70 -29.84 3.95
CA SER A 167 -3.16 -29.73 5.31
C SER A 167 -2.41 -28.41 5.54
N LEU A 168 -2.15 -28.07 6.80
CA LEU A 168 -1.37 -26.88 7.15
C LEU A 168 0.05 -26.98 6.56
N GLU A 169 0.67 -28.16 6.59
CA GLU A 169 2.00 -28.39 6.03
C GLU A 169 1.99 -28.24 4.50
N ALA A 170 0.95 -28.73 3.82
CA ALA A 170 0.77 -28.54 2.38
C ALA A 170 0.68 -27.06 2.01
N TRP A 171 -0.10 -26.29 2.78
CA TRP A 171 -0.13 -24.82 2.65
C TRP A 171 1.25 -24.21 2.83
N TRP A 172 1.99 -24.64 3.86
CA TRP A 172 3.30 -24.09 4.20
C TRP A 172 4.30 -24.30 3.07
N PHE A 173 4.46 -25.55 2.62
CA PHE A 173 5.38 -25.88 1.53
C PHE A 173 4.96 -25.21 0.22
N THR A 174 3.66 -25.16 -0.08
CA THR A 174 3.18 -24.54 -1.32
C THR A 174 3.43 -23.03 -1.31
N ILE A 175 3.13 -22.33 -0.21
CA ILE A 175 3.38 -20.89 -0.09
C ILE A 175 4.87 -20.58 -0.21
N LEU A 176 5.74 -21.29 0.52
CA LEU A 176 7.18 -20.99 0.55
C LEU A 176 7.99 -21.60 -0.60
N THR A 177 7.38 -22.41 -1.45
CA THR A 177 8.02 -22.94 -2.66
C THR A 177 7.43 -22.27 -3.89
N LEU A 178 6.13 -22.42 -4.11
CA LEU A 178 5.47 -21.91 -5.32
C LEU A 178 5.34 -20.39 -5.30
N GLY A 179 5.09 -19.76 -4.15
CA GLY A 179 5.06 -18.30 -4.04
C GLY A 179 6.36 -17.65 -4.55
N PRO A 180 7.53 -18.02 -4.02
CA PRO A 180 8.83 -17.56 -4.51
C PRO A 180 9.11 -17.86 -5.98
N LEU A 181 8.76 -19.05 -6.47
CA LEU A 181 8.95 -19.41 -7.89
C LEU A 181 8.05 -18.60 -8.82
N LEU A 182 6.85 -18.25 -8.38
CA LEU A 182 5.97 -17.36 -9.15
C LEU A 182 6.54 -15.94 -9.25
N GLY A 183 7.44 -15.52 -8.36
CA GLY A 183 8.19 -14.28 -8.47
C GLY A 183 8.94 -14.12 -9.79
N SER A 184 9.37 -15.23 -10.39
CA SER A 184 9.98 -15.20 -11.73
C SER A 184 9.04 -14.87 -12.89
N PHE A 185 7.73 -14.94 -12.68
CA PHE A 185 6.72 -14.69 -13.72
C PHE A 185 6.04 -13.33 -13.59
N ILE A 186 6.13 -12.72 -12.41
CA ILE A 186 5.61 -11.39 -12.12
C ILE A 186 6.79 -10.47 -11.82
N THR A 187 7.18 -10.33 -10.56
CA THR A 187 8.45 -9.72 -10.11
C THR A 187 8.70 -10.15 -8.66
N GLU A 188 9.95 -10.04 -8.18
CA GLU A 188 10.29 -10.32 -6.78
C GLU A 188 9.45 -9.52 -5.76
N PRO A 189 9.28 -8.18 -5.88
CA PRO A 189 8.52 -7.41 -4.89
C PRO A 189 7.03 -7.80 -4.86
N ALA A 190 6.47 -8.09 -6.04
CA ALA A 190 5.09 -8.57 -6.17
C ALA A 190 4.88 -9.92 -5.46
N ALA A 191 5.72 -10.91 -5.76
CA ALA A 191 5.63 -12.22 -5.13
C ALA A 191 5.89 -12.16 -3.62
N MET A 192 6.77 -11.26 -3.17
CA MET A 192 6.99 -11.00 -1.76
C MET A 192 5.72 -10.57 -1.05
N VAL A 193 5.06 -9.53 -1.53
CA VAL A 193 3.84 -9.00 -0.90
C VAL A 193 2.74 -10.07 -0.87
N VAL A 194 2.47 -10.70 -2.01
CA VAL A 194 1.42 -11.74 -2.13
C VAL A 194 1.68 -12.90 -1.17
N THR A 195 2.91 -13.43 -1.16
CA THR A 195 3.26 -14.60 -0.35
C THR A 195 3.30 -14.26 1.14
N ALA A 196 3.77 -13.07 1.50
CA ALA A 196 3.77 -12.59 2.89
C ALA A 196 2.34 -12.38 3.42
N MET A 197 1.43 -11.83 2.61
CA MET A 197 0.01 -11.69 2.98
C MET A 197 -0.63 -13.07 3.20
N LEU A 198 -0.40 -14.03 2.31
CA LEU A 198 -0.91 -15.40 2.47
C LEU A 198 -0.33 -16.11 3.68
N LEU A 199 0.97 -15.92 3.95
CA LEU A 199 1.61 -16.43 5.15
C LEU A 199 0.98 -15.81 6.42
N SER A 200 0.68 -14.51 6.40
CA SER A 200 0.00 -13.82 7.49
C SER A 200 -1.38 -14.43 7.76
N GLU A 201 -2.22 -14.55 6.71
CA GLU A 201 -3.59 -15.04 6.80
C GLU A 201 -3.71 -16.51 7.22
N LYS A 202 -2.79 -17.37 6.78
CA LYS A 202 -2.84 -18.82 7.06
C LYS A 202 -2.03 -19.22 8.29
N PHE A 203 -0.89 -18.58 8.56
CA PHE A 203 0.04 -18.97 9.63
C PHE A 203 0.12 -17.96 10.77
N PHE A 204 0.29 -16.67 10.50
CA PHE A 204 0.52 -15.71 11.60
C PHE A 204 -0.74 -15.46 12.45
N VAL A 205 -1.92 -15.61 11.85
CA VAL A 205 -3.22 -15.66 12.56
C VAL A 205 -3.28 -16.80 13.59
N LEU A 206 -2.51 -17.89 13.41
CA LEU A 206 -2.43 -18.99 14.37
C LEU A 206 -1.54 -18.68 15.59
N ASN A 207 -1.01 -17.46 15.67
CA ASN A 207 -0.12 -16.98 16.72
C ASN A 207 1.12 -17.88 16.97
N PRO A 208 1.94 -18.17 15.95
CA PRO A 208 3.19 -18.89 16.15
C PRO A 208 4.19 -18.12 17.03
N SER A 209 5.18 -18.85 17.56
CA SER A 209 6.27 -18.27 18.35
C SER A 209 7.00 -17.18 17.56
N LYS A 210 7.58 -16.19 18.26
CA LYS A 210 8.36 -15.11 17.59
C LYS A 210 9.48 -15.68 16.72
N LYS A 211 10.13 -16.76 17.18
CA LYS A 211 11.21 -17.44 16.43
C LYS A 211 10.72 -17.94 15.07
N ILE A 212 9.56 -18.60 15.03
CA ILE A 212 8.97 -19.10 13.78
C ILE A 212 8.47 -17.95 12.90
N LYS A 213 7.86 -16.91 13.47
CA LYS A 213 7.42 -15.75 12.68
C LYS A 213 8.57 -15.13 11.90
N TYR A 214 9.67 -14.81 12.59
CA TYR A 214 10.85 -14.24 11.94
C TYR A 214 11.54 -15.26 11.04
N GLY A 215 11.65 -16.53 11.46
CA GLY A 215 12.25 -17.58 10.66
C GLY A 215 11.53 -17.83 9.32
N MET A 216 10.19 -17.89 9.33
CA MET A 216 9.40 -18.05 8.11
C MET A 216 9.53 -16.82 7.20
N LEU A 217 9.57 -15.61 7.78
CA LEU A 217 9.76 -14.38 7.00
C LEU A 217 11.15 -14.33 6.37
N SER A 218 12.21 -14.68 7.12
CA SER A 218 13.57 -14.78 6.59
C SER A 218 13.66 -15.83 5.47
N LEU A 219 13.08 -17.01 5.69
CA LEU A 219 13.04 -18.07 4.68
C LEU A 219 12.30 -17.61 3.42
N LEU A 220 11.16 -16.93 3.58
CA LEU A 220 10.41 -16.36 2.47
C LEU A 220 11.27 -15.39 1.65
N LEU A 221 11.92 -14.43 2.30
CA LEU A 221 12.74 -13.41 1.62
C LEU A 221 13.93 -14.05 0.88
N VAL A 222 14.60 -15.02 1.50
CA VAL A 222 15.69 -15.77 0.85
C VAL A 222 15.17 -16.54 -0.36
N ASN A 223 14.06 -17.25 -0.22
CA ASN A 223 13.50 -18.04 -1.32
C ASN A 223 13.02 -17.15 -2.47
N ILE A 224 12.44 -15.98 -2.20
CA ILE A 224 12.04 -15.02 -3.27
C ILE A 224 13.26 -14.56 -4.04
N SER A 225 14.34 -14.20 -3.35
CA SER A 225 15.59 -13.80 -3.99
C SER A 225 16.17 -14.91 -4.88
N ILE A 226 16.16 -16.15 -4.42
CA ILE A 226 16.57 -17.30 -5.23
C ILE A 226 15.59 -17.54 -6.39
N GLY A 227 14.30 -17.40 -6.11
CA GLY A 227 13.19 -17.64 -7.03
C GLY A 227 13.16 -16.67 -8.21
N GLY A 228 13.73 -15.47 -8.09
CA GLY A 228 13.85 -14.51 -9.20
C GLY A 228 14.82 -14.92 -10.31
N THR A 229 15.57 -16.02 -10.14
CA THR A 229 16.58 -16.48 -11.11
C THR A 229 16.05 -17.43 -12.20
N LEU A 230 14.74 -17.71 -12.26
CA LEU A 230 14.18 -18.57 -13.32
C LEU A 230 13.96 -17.80 -14.63
N SER A 231 13.86 -16.47 -14.59
CA SER A 231 13.68 -15.62 -15.76
C SER A 231 14.67 -14.45 -15.76
N ASN A 232 14.86 -13.81 -16.91
CA ASN A 232 15.80 -12.69 -17.05
C ASN A 232 15.21 -11.33 -16.60
N PHE A 233 13.92 -11.27 -16.31
CA PHE A 233 13.21 -10.02 -16.01
C PHE A 233 12.79 -9.87 -14.55
N ALA A 234 12.75 -10.96 -13.80
CA ALA A 234 12.17 -10.97 -12.46
C ALA A 234 12.99 -10.24 -11.39
N SER A 235 14.30 -10.13 -11.62
CA SER A 235 15.24 -9.48 -10.72
C SER A 235 15.93 -8.33 -11.46
N PRO A 236 15.88 -7.08 -10.95
CA PRO A 236 16.55 -5.94 -11.58
C PRO A 236 18.05 -6.17 -11.86
N PRO A 237 18.86 -6.77 -10.95
CA PRO A 237 20.25 -7.08 -11.23
C PRO A 237 20.43 -8.04 -12.42
N ILE A 238 19.54 -9.03 -12.57
CA ILE A 238 19.57 -9.97 -13.70
C ILE A 238 19.21 -9.24 -14.98
N LEU A 239 18.17 -8.41 -14.97
CA LEU A 239 17.77 -7.60 -16.12
C LEU A 239 18.93 -6.69 -16.60
N MET A 240 19.65 -6.07 -15.67
CA MET A 240 20.78 -5.18 -15.95
C MET A 240 21.96 -5.90 -16.63
N VAL A 241 22.23 -7.15 -16.28
CA VAL A 241 23.32 -7.93 -16.89
C VAL A 241 22.86 -8.79 -18.07
N ALA A 242 21.57 -9.11 -18.16
CA ALA A 242 21.03 -9.99 -19.18
C ALA A 242 21.33 -9.47 -20.60
N GLY A 243 21.28 -8.15 -20.81
CA GLY A 243 21.64 -7.53 -22.09
C GLY A 243 23.13 -7.65 -22.44
N ALA A 244 24.03 -7.62 -21.44
CA ALA A 244 25.46 -7.74 -21.67
C ALA A 244 25.90 -9.19 -21.98
N TRP A 245 25.17 -10.18 -21.46
CA TRP A 245 25.50 -11.61 -21.58
C TRP A 245 24.52 -12.41 -22.45
N ASP A 246 23.57 -11.72 -23.09
CA ASP A 246 22.48 -12.29 -23.89
C ASP A 246 21.71 -13.41 -23.17
N TRP A 247 21.44 -13.21 -21.88
CA TRP A 247 20.69 -14.18 -21.07
C TRP A 247 19.21 -14.12 -21.43
N SER A 248 18.78 -15.02 -22.29
CA SER A 248 17.37 -15.27 -22.57
C SER A 248 16.65 -15.95 -21.38
N ASN A 249 15.33 -15.86 -21.33
CA ASN A 249 14.50 -16.60 -20.37
C ASN A 249 14.78 -18.12 -20.41
N ALA A 250 14.96 -18.68 -21.62
CA ALA A 250 15.30 -20.09 -21.79
C ALA A 250 16.67 -20.41 -21.20
N PHE A 251 17.67 -19.55 -21.42
CA PHE A 251 19.00 -19.73 -20.85
C PHE A 251 18.96 -19.72 -19.33
N MET A 252 18.26 -18.76 -18.73
CA MET A 252 18.12 -18.66 -17.27
C MET A 252 17.48 -19.91 -16.68
N LEU A 253 16.37 -20.36 -17.25
CA LEU A 253 15.64 -21.54 -16.78
C LEU A 253 16.49 -22.82 -16.84
N LEU A 254 17.21 -23.03 -17.94
CA LEU A 254 18.02 -24.23 -18.16
C LEU A 254 19.29 -24.27 -17.29
N ASN A 255 19.91 -23.11 -17.01
CA ASN A 255 21.18 -23.05 -16.29
C ASN A 255 21.04 -22.78 -14.79
N PHE A 256 20.10 -21.94 -14.39
CA PHE A 256 19.90 -21.49 -13.00
C PHE A 256 18.59 -21.99 -12.41
N GLY A 257 17.52 -22.12 -13.21
CA GLY A 257 16.18 -22.40 -12.71
C GLY A 257 16.05 -23.69 -11.88
N TRP A 258 16.64 -24.80 -12.33
CA TRP A 258 16.59 -26.05 -11.56
C TRP A 258 17.40 -25.98 -10.26
N LYS A 259 18.51 -25.23 -10.24
CA LYS A 259 19.31 -24.98 -9.02
C LYS A 259 18.52 -24.15 -8.03
N ALA A 260 17.77 -23.16 -8.52
CA ALA A 260 16.89 -22.33 -7.71
C ALA A 260 15.76 -23.17 -7.07
N ILE A 261 15.06 -23.99 -7.87
CA ILE A 261 14.01 -24.90 -7.37
C ILE A 261 14.59 -25.85 -6.30
N LEU A 262 15.76 -26.43 -6.56
CA LEU A 262 16.44 -27.32 -5.62
C LEU A 262 16.81 -26.59 -4.33
N ALA A 263 17.43 -25.41 -4.42
CA ALA A 263 17.82 -24.61 -3.26
C ALA A 263 16.61 -24.20 -2.40
N ILE A 264 15.53 -23.71 -3.01
CA ILE A 264 14.28 -23.37 -2.31
C ILE A 264 13.70 -24.59 -1.60
N THR A 265 13.65 -25.73 -2.29
CA THR A 265 13.13 -26.98 -1.73
C THR A 265 13.98 -27.44 -0.55
N LEU A 266 15.31 -27.42 -0.67
CA LEU A 266 16.23 -27.79 0.41
C LEU A 266 16.11 -26.85 1.61
N ASN A 267 16.03 -25.54 1.39
CA ASN A 267 15.81 -24.55 2.44
C ASN A 267 14.52 -24.83 3.21
N ASN A 268 13.42 -25.11 2.49
CA ASN A 268 12.13 -25.41 3.08
C ASN A 268 12.14 -26.71 3.87
N VAL A 269 12.75 -27.76 3.33
CA VAL A 269 12.88 -29.05 4.02
C VAL A 269 13.73 -28.92 5.29
N PHE A 270 14.87 -28.24 5.21
CA PHE A 270 15.73 -28.00 6.36
C PHE A 270 15.01 -27.22 7.47
N PHE A 271 14.33 -26.14 7.11
CA PHE A 271 13.54 -25.34 8.05
C PHE A 271 12.41 -26.16 8.68
N PHE A 272 11.69 -26.95 7.87
CA PHE A 272 10.62 -27.81 8.36
C PHE A 272 11.12 -28.79 9.42
N PHE A 273 12.25 -29.44 9.20
CA PHE A 273 12.83 -30.35 10.20
C PHE A 273 13.31 -29.63 11.46
N LEU A 274 13.88 -28.43 11.32
CA LEU A 274 14.32 -27.63 12.46
C LEU A 274 13.16 -27.21 13.37
N PHE A 275 12.01 -26.87 12.80
CA PHE A 275 10.84 -26.36 13.54
C PHE A 275 9.63 -27.32 13.57
N LYS A 276 9.83 -28.59 13.21
CA LYS A 276 8.74 -29.59 13.06
C LYS A 276 7.79 -29.65 14.25
N LYS A 277 8.33 -29.69 15.48
CA LYS A 277 7.53 -29.83 16.70
C LYS A 277 6.58 -28.65 16.91
N GLU A 278 7.09 -27.44 16.70
CA GLU A 278 6.31 -26.21 16.86
C GLU A 278 5.28 -26.08 15.72
N LEU A 279 5.64 -26.43 14.48
CA LEU A 279 4.71 -26.44 13.34
C LEU A 279 3.53 -27.40 13.56
N LEU A 280 3.80 -28.60 14.09
CA LEU A 280 2.75 -29.56 14.44
C LEU A 280 1.83 -29.04 15.55
N GLY A 281 2.36 -28.23 16.47
CA GLY A 281 1.55 -27.57 17.50
C GLY A 281 0.51 -26.59 16.93
N LEU A 282 0.76 -26.02 15.75
CA LEU A 282 -0.17 -25.10 15.08
C LEU A 282 -1.35 -25.82 14.41
N LYS A 283 -1.26 -27.13 14.19
CA LYS A 283 -2.28 -27.91 13.47
C LYS A 283 -3.64 -27.84 14.16
N THR A 284 -3.68 -28.00 15.48
CA THR A 284 -4.92 -27.92 16.26
C THR A 284 -5.58 -26.54 16.15
N SER A 285 -4.78 -25.47 16.21
CA SER A 285 -5.27 -24.10 16.03
C SER A 285 -5.81 -23.88 14.62
N PHE A 286 -5.16 -24.45 13.61
CA PHE A 286 -5.61 -24.37 12.22
C PHE A 286 -6.96 -25.07 12.01
N GLU A 287 -7.10 -26.30 12.51
CA GLU A 287 -8.36 -27.08 12.43
C GLU A 287 -9.50 -26.35 13.15
N THR A 288 -9.23 -25.78 14.33
CA THR A 288 -10.21 -24.98 15.08
C THR A 288 -10.66 -23.75 14.29
N ASN A 289 -9.72 -22.99 13.71
CA ASN A 289 -10.02 -21.79 12.93
C ASN A 289 -10.81 -22.13 11.65
N GLN A 290 -10.45 -23.21 10.96
CA GLN A 290 -11.22 -23.72 9.82
C GLN A 290 -12.67 -24.05 10.20
N TYR A 291 -12.86 -24.73 11.32
CA TYR A 291 -14.19 -25.10 11.80
C TYR A 291 -15.02 -23.87 12.22
N GLN A 292 -14.40 -22.89 12.89
CA GLN A 292 -15.04 -21.61 13.23
C GLN A 292 -15.49 -20.86 11.96
N LYS A 293 -14.64 -20.77 10.94
CA LYS A 293 -15.00 -20.17 9.64
C LYS A 293 -16.16 -20.90 8.96
N TYR A 294 -16.17 -22.24 9.03
CA TYR A 294 -17.28 -23.05 8.51
C TYR A 294 -18.60 -22.71 9.22
N ILE A 295 -18.59 -22.64 10.55
CA ILE A 295 -19.78 -22.27 11.35
C ILE A 295 -20.24 -20.86 10.99
N GLN A 296 -19.33 -19.87 10.98
CA GLN A 296 -19.67 -18.49 10.64
C GLN A 296 -20.32 -18.41 9.25
N ARG A 297 -19.73 -19.03 8.23
CA ARG A 297 -20.30 -18.99 6.87
C ARG A 297 -21.63 -19.74 6.75
N LYS A 298 -21.81 -20.84 7.49
CA LYS A 298 -23.03 -21.65 7.43
C LYS A 298 -24.21 -21.01 8.16
N PHE A 299 -23.97 -20.37 9.30
CA PHE A 299 -25.02 -19.88 10.19
C PHE A 299 -25.16 -18.35 10.21
N ILE A 300 -24.09 -17.60 9.93
CA ILE A 300 -23.99 -16.14 10.04
C ILE A 300 -23.57 -15.57 8.68
N SER A 301 -24.46 -15.66 7.69
CA SER A 301 -24.22 -15.01 6.39
C SER A 301 -24.30 -13.50 6.56
N LYS A 302 -23.17 -12.80 6.32
CA LYS A 302 -23.08 -11.32 6.39
C LYS A 302 -24.24 -10.66 5.65
N LYS A 303 -24.45 -11.03 4.38
CA LYS A 303 -25.55 -10.50 3.55
C LYS A 303 -26.94 -10.70 4.17
N LYS A 304 -27.18 -11.88 4.77
CA LYS A 304 -28.48 -12.17 5.40
C LYS A 304 -28.70 -11.32 6.65
N LEU A 305 -27.67 -11.15 7.48
CA LEU A 305 -27.75 -10.32 8.68
C LEU A 305 -27.86 -8.83 8.36
N GLU A 306 -27.12 -8.35 7.35
CA GLU A 306 -27.24 -6.96 6.87
C GLU A 306 -28.69 -6.67 6.46
N THR A 307 -29.31 -7.52 5.64
CA THR A 307 -30.72 -7.35 5.27
C THR A 307 -31.68 -7.39 6.47
N ILE A 308 -31.41 -8.24 7.46
CA ILE A 308 -32.23 -8.29 8.68
C ILE A 308 -32.09 -6.97 9.45
N PHE A 309 -30.86 -6.50 9.70
CA PHE A 309 -30.63 -5.25 10.42
C PHE A 309 -31.22 -4.04 9.69
N ASP A 310 -31.05 -3.94 8.37
CA ASP A 310 -31.67 -2.88 7.57
C ASP A 310 -33.20 -2.88 7.73
N SER A 311 -33.82 -4.07 7.75
CA SER A 311 -35.27 -4.19 7.92
C SER A 311 -35.75 -3.86 9.34
N GLU A 312 -34.93 -4.13 10.36
CA GLU A 312 -35.26 -3.82 11.75
C GLU A 312 -35.04 -2.34 12.08
N GLU A 313 -34.02 -1.69 11.49
CA GLU A 313 -33.79 -0.25 11.64
C GLU A 313 -35.01 0.56 11.20
N HIS A 314 -35.60 0.23 10.05
CA HIS A 314 -36.82 0.87 9.57
C HIS A 314 -38.03 0.63 10.47
N LYS A 315 -38.21 -0.59 11.00
CA LYS A 315 -39.32 -0.89 11.93
C LYS A 315 -39.18 -0.17 13.25
N ILE A 316 -37.95 -0.05 13.75
CA ILE A 316 -37.65 0.64 15.00
C ILE A 316 -37.98 2.13 14.85
N ASP A 317 -37.58 2.75 13.73
CA ASP A 317 -37.93 4.14 13.46
C ASP A 317 -39.45 4.35 13.32
N GLU A 318 -40.15 3.49 12.58
CA GLU A 318 -41.63 3.55 12.48
C GLU A 318 -42.33 3.44 13.84
N SER A 319 -41.80 2.63 14.76
CA SER A 319 -42.40 2.43 16.09
C SER A 319 -42.06 3.52 17.11
N LEU A 320 -40.86 4.12 17.03
CA LEU A 320 -40.40 5.15 17.97
C LEU A 320 -40.64 6.57 17.48
N GLY A 321 -40.91 6.76 16.17
CA GLY A 321 -41.05 8.10 15.56
C GLY A 321 -39.81 8.96 15.74
N PHE A 322 -38.61 8.34 15.78
CA PHE A 322 -37.37 9.06 16.07
C PHE A 322 -37.08 10.10 14.99
N THR A 323 -37.21 9.74 13.72
CA THR A 323 -37.05 10.66 12.59
C THR A 323 -37.99 11.86 12.69
N ASP A 324 -39.28 11.62 12.97
CA ASP A 324 -40.28 12.69 13.09
C ASP A 324 -39.94 13.65 14.23
N ARG A 325 -39.55 13.10 15.39
CA ARG A 325 -39.16 13.90 16.54
C ARG A 325 -37.88 14.70 16.29
N PHE A 326 -36.91 14.10 15.62
CA PHE A 326 -35.66 14.76 15.24
C PHE A 326 -35.92 15.91 14.24
N LEU A 327 -36.78 15.71 13.26
CA LEU A 327 -37.18 16.74 12.29
C LEU A 327 -37.91 17.89 12.99
N GLN A 328 -38.79 17.58 13.94
CA GLN A 328 -39.51 18.60 14.72
C GLN A 328 -38.54 19.45 15.55
N VAL A 329 -37.65 18.83 16.32
CA VAL A 329 -36.63 19.55 17.11
C VAL A 329 -35.72 20.38 16.21
N SER A 330 -35.34 19.85 15.04
CA SER A 330 -34.53 20.59 14.07
C SER A 330 -35.26 21.82 13.54
N ALA A 331 -36.56 21.73 13.27
CA ALA A 331 -37.37 22.87 12.85
C ALA A 331 -37.46 23.94 13.95
N ASP A 332 -37.66 23.53 15.20
CA ASP A 332 -37.72 24.44 16.35
C ASP A 332 -36.38 25.18 16.55
N ILE A 333 -35.24 24.48 16.42
CA ILE A 333 -33.90 25.09 16.48
C ILE A 333 -33.71 26.09 15.33
N LYS A 334 -34.16 25.75 14.12
CA LYS A 334 -34.03 26.62 12.95
C LYS A 334 -34.80 27.94 13.13
N GLU A 335 -36.04 27.87 13.60
CA GLU A 335 -36.85 29.07 13.86
C GLU A 335 -36.27 29.90 15.01
N LYS A 336 -35.72 29.25 16.05
CA LYS A 336 -35.01 29.96 17.12
C LYS A 336 -33.79 30.73 16.59
N ILE A 337 -32.96 30.13 15.75
CA ILE A 337 -31.79 30.78 15.14
C ILE A 337 -32.22 31.97 14.26
N LYS A 338 -33.32 31.84 13.52
CA LYS A 338 -33.86 32.96 12.71
C LYS A 338 -34.30 34.12 13.60
N SER A 339 -35.04 33.85 14.67
CA SER A 339 -35.47 34.87 15.63
C SER A 339 -34.26 35.60 16.23
N GLU A 340 -33.25 34.85 16.69
CA GLU A 340 -32.03 35.43 17.26
C GLU A 340 -31.26 36.29 16.23
N ALA A 341 -31.23 35.88 14.96
CA ALA A 341 -30.62 36.68 13.90
C ALA A 341 -31.39 37.97 13.62
N MET A 342 -32.73 37.91 13.61
CA MET A 342 -33.59 39.08 13.39
C MET A 342 -33.47 40.13 14.51
N ASP A 343 -33.15 39.71 15.73
CA ASP A 343 -32.96 40.63 16.87
C ASP A 343 -31.59 41.34 16.84
N VAL A 344 -30.60 40.81 16.11
CA VAL A 344 -29.23 41.34 16.05
C VAL A 344 -28.98 42.19 14.80
N LEU A 345 -29.65 41.86 13.70
CA LEU A 345 -29.43 42.49 12.40
C LEU A 345 -30.24 43.78 12.25
N SER A 346 -29.68 44.75 11.52
CA SER A 346 -30.37 46.02 11.26
C SER A 346 -31.48 45.86 10.20
N ASP A 347 -32.52 46.69 10.27
CA ASP A 347 -33.64 46.68 9.32
C ASP A 347 -33.16 46.86 7.85
N GLU A 348 -32.09 47.62 7.63
CA GLU A 348 -31.49 47.79 6.30
C GLU A 348 -30.87 46.49 5.76
N GLU A 349 -30.25 45.68 6.62
CA GLU A 349 -29.65 44.39 6.23
C GLU A 349 -30.73 43.34 5.92
N LEU A 350 -31.81 43.31 6.71
CA LEU A 350 -32.95 42.42 6.52
C LEU A 350 -33.71 42.69 5.21
N ILE A 351 -33.79 43.97 4.80
CA ILE A 351 -34.45 44.37 3.54
C ILE A 351 -33.53 44.13 2.34
N ARG A 352 -32.22 44.38 2.49
CA ARG A 352 -31.26 44.30 1.38
C ARG A 352 -30.88 42.86 1.02
N TYR A 353 -30.81 41.96 2.00
CA TYR A 353 -30.34 40.59 1.81
C TYR A 353 -31.42 39.57 2.18
N ASN A 354 -31.48 38.44 1.45
CA ASN A 354 -32.40 37.35 1.78
C ASN A 354 -31.83 36.49 2.93
N ILE A 355 -31.79 37.06 4.13
CA ILE A 355 -31.15 36.48 5.32
C ILE A 355 -31.86 35.19 5.73
N SER A 356 -33.20 35.16 5.69
CA SER A 356 -33.99 33.97 6.02
C SER A 356 -33.63 32.77 5.12
N HIS A 357 -33.59 32.98 3.80
CA HIS A 357 -33.17 31.91 2.87
C HIS A 357 -31.73 31.48 3.08
N THR A 358 -30.82 32.41 3.40
CA THR A 358 -29.40 32.11 3.63
C THR A 358 -29.21 31.26 4.90
N LEU A 359 -29.92 31.59 5.97
CA LEU A 359 -29.92 30.82 7.21
C LEU A 359 -30.55 29.45 7.02
N ASP A 360 -31.67 29.37 6.30
CA ASP A 360 -32.30 28.09 5.94
C ASP A 360 -31.33 27.20 5.17
N GLN A 361 -30.70 27.72 4.11
CA GLN A 361 -29.73 26.95 3.32
C GLN A 361 -28.56 26.46 4.19
N ARG A 362 -28.00 27.32 5.04
CA ARG A 362 -26.87 26.93 5.91
C ARG A 362 -27.28 25.87 6.93
N PHE A 363 -28.45 26.03 7.55
CA PHE A 363 -28.99 25.08 8.52
C PHE A 363 -29.26 23.72 7.88
N GLU A 364 -29.96 23.69 6.74
CA GLU A 364 -30.29 22.44 6.05
C GLU A 364 -29.03 21.69 5.59
N ASN A 365 -27.99 22.41 5.13
CA ASN A 365 -26.70 21.81 4.79
C ASN A 365 -26.01 21.19 6.02
N ILE A 366 -25.94 21.92 7.15
CA ILE A 366 -25.33 21.41 8.38
C ILE A 366 -26.11 20.21 8.92
N LYS A 367 -27.45 20.29 8.94
CA LYS A 367 -28.33 19.19 9.36
C LYS A 367 -28.07 17.95 8.52
N LEU A 368 -28.02 18.11 7.19
CA LEU A 368 -27.77 17.01 6.28
C LEU A 368 -26.39 16.37 6.51
N ASP A 369 -25.34 17.17 6.67
CA ASP A 369 -23.98 16.66 6.94
C ASP A 369 -23.89 15.92 8.29
N GLU A 370 -24.55 16.45 9.32
CA GLU A 370 -24.61 15.82 10.63
C GLU A 370 -25.39 14.51 10.60
N MET A 371 -26.53 14.46 9.89
CA MET A 371 -27.31 13.23 9.67
C MET A 371 -26.51 12.18 8.90
N LYS A 372 -25.79 12.58 7.84
CA LYS A 372 -24.90 11.67 7.10
C LYS A 372 -23.81 11.06 8.00
N ARG A 373 -23.35 11.81 9.01
CA ARG A 373 -22.31 11.35 9.94
C ARG A 373 -22.85 10.42 11.03
N THR A 374 -23.99 10.77 11.62
CA THR A 374 -24.48 10.15 12.86
C THR A 374 -25.55 9.09 12.64
N ILE A 375 -26.45 9.32 11.67
CA ILE A 375 -27.65 8.49 11.41
C ILE A 375 -27.92 8.37 9.90
N PRO A 376 -26.96 7.88 9.10
CA PRO A 376 -27.11 7.83 7.64
C PRO A 376 -28.26 6.93 7.18
N GLY A 377 -28.65 5.92 7.96
CA GLY A 377 -29.75 5.00 7.63
C GLY A 377 -31.12 5.68 7.57
N LEU A 378 -31.32 6.83 8.23
CA LEU A 378 -32.58 7.57 8.24
C LEU A 378 -32.73 8.54 7.06
N LEU A 379 -31.67 8.74 6.27
CA LEU A 379 -31.75 9.57 5.05
C LEU A 379 -32.36 8.77 3.88
N PRO A 380 -33.01 9.45 2.92
CA PRO A 380 -33.40 8.81 1.66
C PRO A 380 -32.19 8.22 0.94
N ASN A 381 -32.36 7.09 0.24
CA ASN A 381 -31.27 6.35 -0.40
C ASN A 381 -30.33 7.22 -1.27
N GLU A 382 -30.87 8.22 -1.95
CA GLU A 382 -30.12 9.14 -2.83
C GLU A 382 -29.21 10.11 -2.05
N GLN A 383 -29.52 10.39 -0.78
CA GLN A 383 -28.79 11.33 0.08
C GLN A 383 -27.85 10.64 1.07
N ARG A 384 -27.95 9.30 1.20
CA ARG A 384 -27.07 8.51 2.06
C ARG A 384 -25.63 8.62 1.56
N PRO A 385 -24.65 8.79 2.46
CA PRO A 385 -23.25 8.74 2.06
C PRO A 385 -22.95 7.35 1.49
N LEU A 386 -22.10 7.28 0.46
CA LEU A 386 -21.60 6.01 -0.04
C LEU A 386 -20.91 5.25 1.10
N TYR A 387 -21.52 4.14 1.54
CA TYR A 387 -20.91 3.29 2.53
C TYR A 387 -19.65 2.64 1.94
N ARG A 388 -18.50 3.10 2.42
CA ARG A 388 -17.21 2.50 2.12
C ARG A 388 -16.91 1.49 3.21
N ASP A 389 -17.17 0.22 2.92
CA ASP A 389 -16.76 -0.88 3.80
C ASP A 389 -15.26 -0.74 4.13
N PRO A 390 -14.89 -0.40 5.38
CA PRO A 390 -13.48 -0.21 5.76
C PRO A 390 -12.71 -1.52 5.64
N ASN A 391 -13.41 -2.65 5.70
CA ASN A 391 -12.88 -3.99 5.57
C ASN A 391 -13.06 -4.56 4.16
N TRP A 392 -13.16 -3.71 3.13
CA TRP A 392 -13.37 -4.16 1.74
C TRP A 392 -12.35 -5.20 1.25
N ASN A 393 -11.12 -5.13 1.77
CA ASN A 393 -10.02 -6.05 1.45
C ASN A 393 -10.25 -7.48 1.96
N SER A 394 -11.00 -7.64 3.05
CA SER A 394 -11.28 -8.94 3.67
C SER A 394 -12.62 -9.53 3.24
N ARG A 395 -13.28 -8.95 2.21
CA ARG A 395 -14.53 -9.50 1.67
C ARG A 395 -14.31 -10.87 1.02
N ASP A 396 -15.19 -11.80 1.38
CA ASP A 396 -15.24 -13.16 0.85
C ASP A 396 -15.78 -13.24 -0.60
N ASP A 397 -16.18 -12.10 -1.20
CA ASP A 397 -16.76 -12.04 -2.53
C ASP A 397 -15.78 -12.52 -3.60
N LYS A 398 -16.27 -13.33 -4.54
CA LYS A 398 -15.47 -13.86 -5.65
C LYS A 398 -15.13 -12.75 -6.64
N VAL A 399 -13.88 -12.69 -7.07
CA VAL A 399 -13.47 -11.85 -8.21
C VAL A 399 -13.78 -12.61 -9.50
N PRO A 400 -14.51 -12.02 -10.47
CA PRO A 400 -14.77 -12.64 -11.77
C PRO A 400 -13.48 -12.97 -12.52
N TYR A 401 -13.44 -14.14 -13.17
CA TYR A 401 -12.25 -14.61 -13.89
C TYR A 401 -11.82 -13.68 -15.04
N TRP A 402 -12.77 -13.02 -15.71
CA TRP A 402 -12.45 -12.07 -16.78
C TRP A 402 -11.69 -10.84 -16.26
N ILE A 403 -11.99 -10.38 -15.04
CA ILE A 403 -11.27 -9.27 -14.40
C ILE A 403 -9.83 -9.72 -14.09
N MET A 404 -9.65 -10.94 -13.58
CA MET A 404 -8.31 -11.50 -13.36
C MET A 404 -7.52 -11.58 -14.66
N ALA A 405 -8.13 -12.12 -15.73
CA ALA A 405 -7.50 -12.25 -17.04
C ALA A 405 -7.08 -10.90 -17.63
N MET A 406 -7.93 -9.88 -17.49
CA MET A 406 -7.64 -8.53 -17.95
C MET A 406 -6.44 -7.91 -17.20
N HIS A 407 -6.33 -8.13 -15.89
CA HIS A 407 -5.17 -7.65 -15.12
C HIS A 407 -3.87 -8.36 -15.51
N ILE A 408 -3.91 -9.66 -15.80
CA ILE A 408 -2.74 -10.40 -16.31
C ILE A 408 -2.34 -9.88 -17.68
N PHE A 409 -3.30 -9.76 -18.59
CA PHE A 409 -3.07 -9.27 -19.95
C PHE A 409 -2.36 -7.92 -19.92
N PHE A 410 -2.89 -7.01 -19.11
CA PHE A 410 -2.33 -5.68 -18.96
C PHE A 410 -0.93 -5.69 -18.34
N MET A 411 -0.71 -6.49 -17.29
CA MET A 411 0.62 -6.69 -16.70
C MET A 411 1.66 -7.21 -17.71
N LEU A 412 1.26 -8.14 -18.60
CA LEU A 412 2.12 -8.64 -19.69
C LEU A 412 2.38 -7.57 -20.75
N CYS A 413 1.36 -6.78 -21.13
CA CYS A 413 1.54 -5.65 -22.05
C CYS A 413 2.50 -4.59 -21.50
N THR A 414 2.42 -4.28 -20.20
CA THR A 414 3.38 -3.37 -19.54
C THR A 414 4.80 -3.94 -19.62
N LEU A 415 4.95 -5.24 -19.40
CA LEU A 415 6.25 -5.91 -19.51
C LEU A 415 6.80 -5.90 -20.94
N GLU A 416 5.98 -6.02 -21.97
CA GLU A 416 6.44 -5.95 -23.37
C GLU A 416 6.75 -4.51 -23.81
N THR A 417 5.99 -3.53 -23.32
CA THR A 417 6.10 -2.13 -23.75
C THR A 417 6.99 -1.26 -22.85
N HIS A 418 7.68 -1.87 -21.87
CA HIS A 418 8.47 -1.17 -20.85
C HIS A 418 9.52 -0.19 -21.41
N THR A 419 9.99 -0.38 -22.65
CA THR A 419 10.95 0.53 -23.29
C THR A 419 10.34 1.90 -23.68
N ASN A 420 9.02 2.07 -23.61
CA ASN A 420 8.34 3.31 -23.95
C ASN A 420 7.73 3.98 -22.69
N PRO A 421 8.21 5.15 -22.24
CA PRO A 421 7.67 5.82 -21.06
C PRO A 421 6.21 6.28 -21.23
N PHE A 422 5.73 6.44 -22.47
CA PHE A 422 4.34 6.82 -22.74
C PHE A 422 3.35 5.67 -22.52
N SER A 423 3.73 4.41 -22.77
CA SER A 423 2.84 3.27 -22.47
C SER A 423 2.70 3.07 -20.97
N LEU A 424 3.78 3.27 -20.21
CA LEU A 424 3.75 3.17 -18.74
C LEU A 424 2.84 4.22 -18.07
N SER A 425 2.76 5.44 -18.61
CA SER A 425 1.87 6.48 -18.08
C SER A 425 0.39 6.19 -18.41
N LEU A 426 0.12 5.70 -19.62
CA LEU A 426 -1.19 5.16 -19.99
C LEU A 426 -1.59 4.00 -19.09
N ASP A 427 -0.64 3.14 -18.75
CA ASP A 427 -0.92 1.99 -17.91
C ASP A 427 -1.25 2.42 -16.47
N PHE A 428 -0.51 3.40 -15.94
CA PHE A 428 -0.79 3.98 -14.62
C PHE A 428 -2.15 4.70 -14.59
N SER A 429 -2.48 5.47 -15.63
CA SER A 429 -3.79 6.10 -15.78
C SER A 429 -4.91 5.09 -15.87
N PHE A 430 -4.72 3.99 -16.61
CA PHE A 430 -5.69 2.90 -16.64
C PHE A 430 -5.85 2.28 -15.25
N ILE A 431 -4.80 2.05 -14.45
CA ILE A 431 -4.98 1.51 -13.09
C ILE A 431 -5.73 2.51 -12.18
N SER A 432 -5.40 3.80 -12.27
CA SER A 432 -6.06 4.86 -11.51
C SER A 432 -7.53 5.00 -11.88
N ASP A 433 -7.84 4.99 -13.18
CA ASP A 433 -9.20 5.12 -13.70
C ASP A 433 -9.96 3.80 -13.71
N PHE A 434 -9.29 2.65 -13.72
CA PHE A 434 -9.89 1.33 -13.55
C PHE A 434 -10.12 1.02 -12.07
N SER A 435 -9.36 1.59 -11.14
CA SER A 435 -9.74 1.66 -9.71
C SER A 435 -11.03 2.46 -9.53
N LYS A 436 -11.18 3.58 -10.27
CA LYS A 436 -12.44 4.33 -10.35
C LYS A 436 -13.53 3.60 -11.15
N CYS A 437 -13.22 2.80 -12.17
CA CYS A 437 -14.23 2.00 -12.90
C CYS A 437 -14.61 0.72 -12.16
N LEU A 438 -13.71 0.12 -11.36
CA LEU A 438 -14.06 -0.88 -10.37
C LEU A 438 -14.99 -0.28 -9.34
N HIS A 439 -14.91 1.02 -9.04
CA HIS A 439 -15.93 1.72 -8.27
C HIS A 439 -17.31 1.69 -8.96
N PHE A 440 -17.35 1.76 -10.29
CA PHE A 440 -18.57 1.63 -11.11
C PHE A 440 -19.07 0.17 -11.17
N ILE A 441 -18.16 -0.82 -11.26
CA ILE A 441 -18.50 -2.26 -11.15
C ILE A 441 -18.95 -2.63 -9.72
N ARG A 442 -18.47 -1.90 -8.70
CA ARG A 442 -18.83 -2.04 -7.27
C ARG A 442 -20.26 -1.57 -6.96
N THR A 443 -20.89 -0.80 -7.84
CA THR A 443 -22.25 -0.27 -7.71
C THR A 443 -23.20 -0.72 -8.82
N GLY A 444 -22.71 -1.45 -9.83
CA GLY A 444 -23.40 -1.63 -11.12
C GLY A 444 -23.94 -3.03 -11.46
N TRP A 445 -23.89 -3.99 -10.53
CA TRP A 445 -24.60 -5.27 -10.68
C TRP A 445 -25.32 -5.61 -9.37
N ILE A 446 -26.51 -5.01 -9.25
CA ILE A 446 -27.68 -5.29 -8.38
C ILE A 446 -27.40 -5.89 -6.99
#